data_AF-A0A964WYR8-F1
#
_entry.id   AF-A0A964WYR8-F1
#
_cell.length_a   1.000
_cell.length_b   1.000
_cell.length_c   1.000
_cell.angle_alpha   90.00
_cell.angle_beta   90.00
_cell.angle_gamma   90.00
#
_symmetry.space_group_name_H-M   'P 1'
#
loop_
_entity.id
_entity.type
_entity.pdbx_description
1 polymer ?
#
loop_
_entity_poly.entity_id
_entity_poly.type
_entity_poly.pdbx_seq_one_letter_code
_entity_poly.pdbx_strand_id
1 'polypeptide(L)'
;MHFIGNEVFVFNSKPVSFSPPFFSAAISPIAGCAKETDLRNAWQIRNISVWVIHGAKDKTININCSYEAVKHIKSNGGSPKFTVYQDVGHDLEEIWGNTLYNDEWYTWMLNQNRKNNLPKYIQPKKSILKEYYGQYSMDGNTLSITMENEHLQVSLGKGRTRKMQAESNTVFSFEKSSFIGLRFIKTVDSVTGFEMLPQTEKKASKIN
;
A
#
# COMPACT_ATOMS: atom_id res chain seq x y z
N MET A 1 15.07 -18.89 -0.11
CA MET A 1 15.50 -18.47 -1.46
C MET A 1 15.67 -16.96 -1.46
N HIS A 2 16.90 -16.48 -1.64
CA HIS A 2 17.28 -15.08 -1.88
C HIS A 2 17.87 -15.10 -3.30
N PHE A 3 17.37 -14.30 -4.23
CA PHE A 3 18.01 -14.14 -5.53
C PHE A 3 18.60 -12.74 -5.62
N ILE A 4 19.93 -12.68 -5.64
CA ILE A 4 20.68 -11.43 -5.82
C ILE A 4 20.93 -11.26 -7.31
N GLY A 5 20.26 -10.24 -7.83
CA GLY A 5 20.19 -9.86 -9.23
C GLY A 5 18.84 -9.20 -9.47
N ASN A 6 18.66 -7.99 -8.91
CA ASN A 6 17.37 -7.29 -8.70
C ASN A 6 16.51 -7.94 -7.63
N GLU A 7 16.68 -7.48 -6.38
CA GLU A 7 16.12 -8.09 -5.16
C GLU A 7 14.61 -8.36 -5.26
N VAL A 8 14.25 -9.65 -5.29
CA VAL A 8 12.88 -10.14 -5.14
C VAL A 8 12.77 -10.95 -3.85
N PHE A 9 11.80 -10.60 -3.00
CA PHE A 9 11.65 -11.24 -1.68
C PHE A 9 10.54 -12.29 -1.73
N VAL A 10 10.92 -13.54 -1.45
CA VAL A 10 10.00 -14.66 -1.23
C VAL A 10 10.01 -14.96 0.26
N PHE A 11 8.91 -14.65 0.95
CA PHE A 11 8.78 -14.91 2.40
C PHE A 11 8.10 -16.26 2.61
N ASN A 12 8.70 -17.09 3.48
CA ASN A 12 8.15 -18.36 3.95
C ASN A 12 7.93 -18.30 5.47
N SER A 13 6.81 -18.86 5.95
CA SER A 13 6.49 -19.30 7.34
C SER A 13 6.87 -18.41 8.55
N LYS A 14 7.38 -17.20 8.34
CA LYS A 14 7.62 -16.17 9.36
C LYS A 14 6.65 -15.02 9.14
N PRO A 15 6.33 -14.25 10.20
CA PRO A 15 5.49 -13.06 10.04
C PRO A 15 6.06 -12.15 8.95
N VAL A 16 5.22 -11.84 7.95
CA VAL A 16 5.58 -11.00 6.81
C VAL A 16 5.87 -9.59 7.31
N SER A 17 7.13 -9.24 7.54
CA SER A 17 7.53 -7.86 7.84
C SER A 17 7.53 -7.05 6.55
N PHE A 18 6.74 -5.99 6.47
CA PHE A 18 6.81 -5.05 5.35
C PHE A 18 8.03 -4.11 5.41
N SER A 19 9.02 -4.37 6.27
CA SER A 19 10.21 -3.52 6.43
C SER A 19 11.52 -4.23 6.06
N PRO A 20 12.42 -3.60 5.24
CA PRO A 20 12.21 -2.40 4.44
C PRO A 20 11.67 -2.77 3.04
N PRO A 21 10.49 -2.28 2.63
CA PRO A 21 9.93 -2.56 1.30
C PRO A 21 10.68 -1.78 0.20
N PHE A 22 11.65 -0.95 0.59
CA PHE A 22 12.35 0.04 -0.23
C PHE A 22 13.27 -0.55 -1.30
N PHE A 23 13.63 -1.82 -1.18
CA PHE A 23 14.60 -2.47 -2.08
C PHE A 23 13.97 -3.52 -3.01
N SER A 24 12.71 -3.92 -2.79
CA SER A 24 12.10 -5.04 -3.51
C SER A 24 11.56 -4.62 -4.89
N ALA A 25 11.91 -5.38 -5.93
CA ALA A 25 11.24 -5.30 -7.23
C ALA A 25 9.83 -5.94 -7.18
N ALA A 26 9.67 -6.98 -6.37
CA ALA A 26 8.39 -7.61 -6.09
C ALA A 26 8.42 -8.39 -4.77
N ILE A 27 7.23 -8.76 -4.30
CA ILE A 27 7.01 -9.55 -3.09
C ILE A 27 6.09 -10.71 -3.43
N SER A 28 6.48 -11.94 -3.09
CA SER A 28 5.64 -13.12 -3.32
C SER A 28 5.52 -13.97 -2.05
N PRO A 29 4.57 -13.69 -1.16
CA PRO A 29 4.36 -14.50 0.03
C PRO A 29 3.67 -15.82 -0.34
N ILE A 30 4.22 -16.93 0.16
CA ILE A 30 3.69 -18.29 -0.08
C ILE A 30 3.30 -18.89 1.28
N ALA A 31 2.04 -19.31 1.42
CA ALA A 31 1.48 -19.89 2.65
C ALA A 31 1.80 -19.05 3.92
N GLY A 32 1.73 -17.72 3.81
CA GLY A 32 2.12 -16.79 4.87
C GLY A 32 0.94 -16.09 5.55
N CYS A 33 1.24 -15.48 6.70
CA CYS A 33 0.32 -14.56 7.39
C CYS A 33 1.04 -13.25 7.73
N ALA A 34 0.40 -12.13 7.38
CA ALA A 34 0.87 -10.79 7.74
C ALA A 34 0.45 -10.47 9.18
N LYS A 35 1.33 -9.84 9.97
CA LYS A 35 0.91 -9.32 11.28
C LYS A 35 -0.01 -8.13 11.06
N GLU A 36 -0.78 -7.79 12.09
CA GLU A 36 -1.64 -6.62 12.07
C GLU A 36 -0.87 -5.31 11.78
N THR A 37 0.36 -5.19 12.31
CA THR A 37 1.25 -4.06 12.01
C THR A 37 1.57 -3.95 10.52
N ASP A 38 1.73 -5.08 9.85
CA ASP A 38 2.00 -5.14 8.43
C ASP A 38 0.73 -4.76 7.67
N LEU A 39 -0.42 -5.35 8.00
CA LEU A 39 -1.71 -5.00 7.38
C LEU A 39 -2.03 -3.49 7.47
N ARG A 40 -1.72 -2.85 8.60
CA ARG A 40 -1.82 -1.38 8.76
C ARG A 40 -0.87 -0.63 7.83
N ASN A 41 0.30 -1.18 7.54
CA ASN A 41 1.31 -0.58 6.66
C ASN A 41 1.16 -0.97 5.18
N ALA A 42 0.09 -1.66 4.77
CA ALA A 42 -0.11 -2.09 3.38
C ALA A 42 -0.04 -0.93 2.35
N TRP A 43 -0.39 0.30 2.76
CA TRP A 43 -0.17 1.52 1.95
C TRP A 43 1.28 1.65 1.44
N GLN A 44 2.26 1.28 2.25
CA GLN A 44 3.68 1.45 1.91
C GLN A 44 4.13 0.53 0.76
N ILE A 45 3.44 -0.58 0.53
CA ILE A 45 3.74 -1.55 -0.51
C ILE A 45 2.77 -1.50 -1.69
N ARG A 46 1.81 -0.56 -1.71
CA ARG A 46 0.72 -0.51 -2.71
C ARG A 46 1.21 -0.49 -4.16
N ASN A 47 2.38 0.10 -4.41
CA ASN A 47 2.97 0.21 -5.74
C ASN A 47 3.94 -0.93 -6.06
N ILE A 48 4.24 -1.81 -5.09
CA ILE A 48 5.10 -2.97 -5.32
C ILE A 48 4.25 -4.07 -5.95
N SER A 49 4.79 -4.74 -6.97
CA SER A 49 4.19 -5.96 -7.51
C SER A 49 4.14 -7.05 -6.44
N VAL A 50 2.93 -7.50 -6.10
CA VAL A 50 2.71 -8.56 -5.11
C VAL A 50 2.02 -9.76 -5.77
N TRP A 51 2.51 -10.96 -5.52
CA TRP A 51 1.81 -12.21 -5.87
C TRP A 51 1.68 -13.12 -4.65
N VAL A 52 0.48 -13.15 -4.07
CA VAL A 52 0.17 -14.02 -2.93
C VAL A 52 -0.17 -15.43 -3.42
N ILE A 53 0.37 -16.46 -2.78
CA ILE A 53 0.09 -17.87 -3.10
C ILE A 53 -0.27 -18.62 -1.82
N HIS A 54 -1.33 -19.43 -1.85
CA HIS A 54 -1.76 -20.21 -0.69
C HIS A 54 -2.41 -21.55 -1.09
N GLY A 55 -2.33 -22.56 -0.22
CA GLY A 55 -3.09 -23.80 -0.34
C GLY A 55 -4.46 -23.68 0.34
N ALA A 56 -5.53 -24.13 -0.29
CA ALA A 56 -6.87 -24.06 0.30
C ALA A 56 -7.06 -25.03 1.48
N LYS A 57 -6.24 -26.07 1.57
CA LYS A 57 -6.27 -27.08 2.63
C LYS A 57 -5.16 -26.88 3.67
N ASP A 58 -4.53 -25.70 3.71
CA ASP A 58 -3.51 -25.37 4.70
C ASP A 58 -4.12 -25.39 6.12
N LYS A 59 -3.65 -26.36 6.94
CA LYS A 59 -4.08 -26.54 8.33
C LYS A 59 -3.13 -25.87 9.34
N THR A 60 -1.99 -25.35 8.89
CA THR A 60 -0.98 -24.70 9.73
C THR A 60 -1.19 -23.19 9.74
N ILE A 61 -1.41 -22.59 8.57
CA ILE A 61 -1.74 -21.18 8.40
C ILE A 61 -3.06 -21.09 7.66
N ASN A 62 -4.09 -20.56 8.32
CA ASN A 62 -5.40 -20.44 7.70
C ASN A 62 -5.34 -19.48 6.49
N ILE A 63 -5.87 -19.91 5.35
CA ILE A 63 -5.92 -19.14 4.10
C ILE A 63 -6.55 -17.74 4.27
N ASN A 64 -7.42 -17.54 5.26
CA ASN A 64 -7.99 -16.23 5.60
C ASN A 64 -6.91 -15.17 5.87
N CYS A 65 -5.74 -15.55 6.35
CA CYS A 65 -4.58 -14.66 6.46
C CYS A 65 -4.21 -14.02 5.11
N SER A 66 -4.19 -14.81 4.04
CA SER A 66 -3.88 -14.31 2.69
C SER A 66 -5.03 -13.54 2.07
N TYR A 67 -6.29 -13.94 2.32
CA TYR A 67 -7.44 -13.13 1.92
C TYR A 67 -7.41 -11.73 2.54
N GLU A 68 -7.15 -11.63 3.85
CA GLU A 68 -7.05 -10.33 4.53
C GLU A 68 -5.87 -9.51 4.02
N ALA A 69 -4.70 -10.11 3.79
CA ALA A 69 -3.56 -9.40 3.19
C ALA A 69 -3.89 -8.84 1.79
N VAL A 70 -4.48 -9.65 0.92
CA VAL A 70 -4.91 -9.22 -0.44
C VAL A 70 -5.93 -8.09 -0.37
N LYS A 71 -6.91 -8.20 0.53
CA LYS A 71 -7.93 -7.17 0.76
C LYS A 71 -7.30 -5.86 1.24
N HIS A 72 -6.38 -5.90 2.21
CA HIS A 72 -5.70 -4.71 2.71
C HIS A 72 -4.84 -4.02 1.64
N ILE A 73 -4.13 -4.79 0.82
CA ILE A 73 -3.34 -4.22 -0.30
C ILE A 73 -4.28 -3.55 -1.31
N LYS A 74 -5.38 -4.23 -1.71
CA LYS A 74 -6.37 -3.67 -2.64
C LYS A 74 -7.03 -2.39 -2.13
N SER A 75 -7.44 -2.37 -0.87
CA SER A 75 -8.03 -1.19 -0.23
C SER A 75 -7.07 0.00 -0.15
N ASN A 76 -5.76 -0.23 -0.28
CA ASN A 76 -4.75 0.81 -0.34
C ASN A 76 -4.30 1.16 -1.78
N GLY A 77 -5.02 0.68 -2.79
CA GLY A 77 -4.77 0.98 -4.20
C GLY A 77 -3.78 0.03 -4.89
N GLY A 78 -3.30 -1.00 -4.20
CA GLY A 78 -2.44 -2.01 -4.81
C GLY A 78 -3.23 -3.03 -5.64
N SER A 79 -2.54 -3.73 -6.53
CA SER A 79 -3.13 -4.72 -7.44
C SER A 79 -2.41 -6.07 -7.31
N PRO A 80 -2.54 -6.78 -6.17
CA PRO A 80 -1.86 -8.04 -5.97
C PRO A 80 -2.45 -9.14 -6.86
N LYS A 81 -1.59 -9.97 -7.45
CA LYS A 81 -1.98 -11.30 -7.94
C LYS A 81 -2.25 -12.22 -6.76
N PHE A 82 -3.21 -13.12 -6.88
CA PHE A 82 -3.51 -14.11 -5.84
C PHE A 82 -3.86 -15.46 -6.46
N THR A 83 -3.10 -16.49 -6.10
CA THR A 83 -3.33 -17.87 -6.54
C THR A 83 -3.66 -18.75 -5.34
N VAL A 84 -4.72 -19.55 -5.46
CA VAL A 84 -5.13 -20.53 -4.47
C VAL A 84 -5.12 -21.92 -5.08
N TYR A 85 -4.28 -22.81 -4.57
CA TYR A 85 -4.27 -24.21 -4.97
C TYR A 85 -5.31 -24.99 -4.15
N GLN A 86 -6.36 -25.50 -4.80
CA GLN A 86 -7.56 -26.03 -4.13
C GLN A 86 -7.32 -27.30 -3.30
N ASP A 87 -6.37 -28.15 -3.70
CA ASP A 87 -6.12 -29.45 -3.07
C ASP A 87 -4.83 -29.51 -2.25
N VAL A 88 -4.14 -28.38 -2.09
CA VAL A 88 -2.81 -28.30 -1.46
C VAL A 88 -2.89 -27.86 0.01
N GLY A 89 -2.11 -28.53 0.86
CA GLY A 89 -1.94 -28.22 2.29
C GLY A 89 -0.85 -27.17 2.59
N HIS A 90 -0.29 -27.19 3.81
CA HIS A 90 0.84 -26.33 4.20
C HIS A 90 2.19 -26.82 3.66
N ASP A 91 2.31 -28.14 3.48
CA ASP A 91 3.59 -28.79 3.31
C ASP A 91 4.30 -28.31 2.04
N LEU A 92 5.57 -27.98 2.24
CA LEU A 92 6.36 -27.18 1.31
C LEU A 92 6.54 -27.88 -0.04
N GLU A 93 6.59 -29.22 -0.08
CA GLU A 93 6.78 -29.96 -1.33
C GLU A 93 5.61 -29.79 -2.31
N GLU A 94 4.37 -29.69 -1.83
CA GLU A 94 3.20 -29.53 -2.69
C GLU A 94 3.01 -28.10 -3.17
N ILE A 95 3.21 -27.11 -2.30
CA ILE A 95 3.00 -25.71 -2.68
C ILE A 95 4.20 -25.13 -3.43
N TRP A 96 5.43 -25.51 -3.08
CA TRP A 96 6.63 -25.11 -3.82
C TRP A 96 6.81 -25.94 -5.07
N GLY A 97 6.50 -27.24 -5.09
CA GLY A 97 6.49 -28.00 -6.33
C GLY A 97 5.60 -27.31 -7.36
N ASN A 98 4.33 -27.09 -7.03
CA ASN A 98 3.40 -26.44 -7.96
C ASN A 98 3.79 -24.98 -8.32
N THR A 99 4.42 -24.22 -7.41
CA THR A 99 4.84 -22.84 -7.68
C THR A 99 6.18 -22.76 -8.43
N LEU A 100 7.13 -23.64 -8.13
CA LEU A 100 8.43 -23.72 -8.80
C LEU A 100 8.36 -24.48 -10.14
N TYR A 101 7.30 -25.24 -10.39
CA TYR A 101 6.96 -25.72 -11.73
C TYR A 101 6.01 -24.78 -12.46
N ASN A 102 5.64 -23.65 -11.86
CA ASN A 102 4.84 -22.62 -12.52
C ASN A 102 5.75 -21.63 -13.27
N ASP A 103 5.92 -21.89 -14.56
CA ASP A 103 6.66 -21.01 -15.46
C ASP A 103 6.10 -19.58 -15.48
N GLU A 104 4.79 -19.40 -15.27
CA GLU A 104 4.18 -18.07 -15.19
C GLU A 104 4.66 -17.30 -13.96
N TRP A 105 4.83 -17.98 -12.82
CA TRP A 105 5.32 -17.35 -11.60
C TRP A 105 6.76 -16.87 -11.76
N TYR A 106 7.65 -17.72 -12.31
CA TYR A 106 9.03 -17.32 -12.61
C TYR A 106 9.10 -16.22 -13.65
N THR A 107 8.36 -16.36 -14.75
CA THR A 107 8.30 -15.33 -15.81
C THR A 107 7.81 -14.02 -15.23
N TRP A 108 6.81 -14.04 -14.35
CA TRP A 108 6.36 -12.84 -13.67
C TRP A 108 7.46 -12.26 -12.79
N MET A 109 8.09 -13.04 -11.91
CA MET A 109 9.16 -12.59 -11.01
C MET A 109 10.30 -11.90 -11.77
N LEU A 110 10.77 -12.50 -12.87
CA LEU A 110 11.85 -11.98 -13.69
C LEU A 110 11.49 -10.70 -14.45
N ASN A 111 10.20 -10.48 -14.72
CA ASN A 111 9.71 -9.26 -15.37
C ASN A 111 9.50 -8.08 -14.40
N GLN A 112 9.73 -8.25 -13.09
CA GLN A 112 9.52 -7.18 -12.11
C GLN A 112 10.71 -6.23 -12.07
N ASN A 113 10.41 -4.93 -12.00
CA ASN A 113 11.42 -3.88 -11.96
C ASN A 113 11.04 -2.82 -10.92
N ARG A 114 11.99 -2.47 -10.04
CA ARG A 114 11.80 -1.44 -9.01
C ARG A 114 11.37 -0.09 -9.56
N LYS A 115 11.78 0.27 -10.78
CA LYS A 115 11.38 1.53 -11.43
C LYS A 115 9.86 1.61 -11.65
N ASN A 116 9.21 0.45 -11.79
CA ASN A 116 7.75 0.38 -11.93
C ASN A 116 7.01 0.51 -10.59
N ASN A 117 7.73 0.41 -9.46
CA ASN A 117 7.15 0.46 -8.12
C ASN A 117 7.06 1.88 -7.54
N LEU A 118 7.34 2.90 -8.36
CA LEU A 118 7.18 4.30 -7.96
C LEU A 118 5.70 4.69 -8.06
N PRO A 119 5.19 5.52 -7.14
CA PRO A 119 3.85 6.09 -7.28
C PRO A 119 3.75 6.85 -8.61
N LYS A 120 2.61 6.67 -9.28
CA LYS A 120 2.28 7.45 -10.47
C LYS A 120 1.52 8.69 -10.03
N TYR A 121 2.04 9.84 -10.42
CA TYR A 121 1.43 11.12 -10.08
C TYR A 121 0.58 11.63 -11.23
N ILE A 122 -0.55 12.24 -10.86
CA ILE A 122 -1.45 12.93 -11.78
C ILE A 122 -1.47 14.42 -11.45
N GLN A 123 -2.03 15.22 -12.35
CA GLN A 123 -2.36 16.62 -12.10
C GLN A 123 -3.89 16.78 -12.07
N PRO A 124 -4.51 16.74 -10.87
CA PRO A 124 -5.95 16.95 -10.75
C PRO A 124 -6.33 18.35 -11.24
N LYS A 125 -7.56 18.49 -11.73
CA LYS A 125 -8.08 19.81 -12.10
C LYS A 125 -8.04 20.74 -10.90
N LYS A 126 -7.65 22.00 -11.11
CA LYS A 126 -7.62 23.05 -10.08
C LYS A 126 -8.95 23.20 -9.32
N SER A 127 -10.08 22.96 -9.99
CA SER A 127 -11.40 22.96 -9.35
C SER A 127 -11.53 21.90 -8.25
N ILE A 128 -11.00 20.70 -8.48
CA ILE A 128 -10.98 19.61 -7.51
C ILE A 128 -10.04 19.96 -6.35
N LEU A 129 -8.83 20.45 -6.66
CA LEU A 129 -7.85 20.81 -5.63
C LEU A 129 -8.37 21.86 -4.64
N LYS A 130 -9.18 22.81 -5.13
CA LYS A 130 -9.82 23.85 -4.31
C LYS A 130 -10.81 23.30 -3.28
N GLU A 131 -11.45 22.14 -3.53
CA GLU A 131 -12.37 21.49 -2.58
C GLU A 131 -11.66 21.16 -1.26
N TYR A 132 -10.36 20.87 -1.33
CA TYR A 132 -9.54 20.43 -0.20
C TYR A 132 -8.97 21.58 0.63
N TYR A 133 -9.18 22.84 0.24
CA TYR A 133 -8.66 23.97 1.01
C TYR A 133 -9.42 24.15 2.31
N GLY A 134 -8.69 24.57 3.33
CA GLY A 134 -9.27 24.94 4.62
C GLY A 134 -8.42 24.46 5.78
N GLN A 135 -9.01 24.60 6.95
CA GLN A 135 -8.43 24.14 8.19
C GLN A 135 -9.02 22.80 8.60
N TYR A 136 -8.23 21.98 9.27
CA TYR A 136 -8.61 20.65 9.70
C TYR A 136 -8.15 20.44 11.14
N SER A 137 -8.97 19.82 11.98
CA SER A 137 -8.63 19.47 13.35
C SER A 137 -8.20 18.02 13.43
N MET A 138 -7.04 17.76 14.02
CA MET A 138 -6.52 16.41 14.25
C MET A 138 -5.76 16.38 15.57
N ASP A 139 -6.16 15.50 16.49
CA ASP A 139 -5.52 15.33 17.81
C ASP A 139 -5.31 16.64 18.58
N GLY A 140 -6.31 17.54 18.53
CA GLY A 140 -6.25 18.86 19.18
C GLY A 140 -5.37 19.90 18.48
N ASN A 141 -4.77 19.57 17.32
CA ASN A 141 -3.99 20.48 16.51
C ASN A 141 -4.78 20.96 15.29
N THR A 142 -4.53 22.20 14.87
CA THR A 142 -5.07 22.75 13.62
C THR A 142 -4.06 22.59 12.49
N LEU A 143 -4.48 21.90 11.45
CA LEU A 143 -3.77 21.73 10.19
C LEU A 143 -4.38 22.65 9.14
N SER A 144 -3.60 23.11 8.18
CA SER A 144 -4.12 23.90 7.06
C SER A 144 -3.67 23.33 5.74
N ILE A 145 -4.63 23.08 4.84
CA ILE A 145 -4.37 22.68 3.46
C ILE A 145 -4.43 23.93 2.60
N THR A 146 -3.34 24.23 1.93
CA THR A 146 -3.22 25.37 1.00
C THR A 146 -2.62 24.88 -0.32
N MET A 147 -2.59 25.75 -1.33
CA MET A 147 -1.96 25.45 -2.62
C MET A 147 -0.85 26.45 -2.91
N GLU A 148 0.28 25.95 -3.35
CA GLU A 148 1.43 26.72 -3.83
C GLU A 148 1.89 26.11 -5.15
N ASN A 149 2.04 26.93 -6.20
CA ASN A 149 2.46 26.48 -7.53
C ASN A 149 1.69 25.25 -8.06
N GLU A 150 0.37 25.25 -7.86
CA GLU A 150 -0.55 24.16 -8.26
C GLU A 150 -0.38 22.83 -7.49
N HIS A 151 0.48 22.80 -6.47
CA HIS A 151 0.60 21.67 -5.56
C HIS A 151 -0.11 21.95 -4.23
N LEU A 152 -0.81 20.95 -3.70
CA LEU A 152 -1.31 21.03 -2.34
C LEU A 152 -0.15 20.93 -1.35
N GLN A 153 -0.27 21.66 -0.25
CA GLN A 153 0.63 21.57 0.88
C GLN A 153 -0.16 21.56 2.19
N VAL A 154 0.34 20.79 3.15
CA VAL A 154 -0.19 20.76 4.52
C VAL A 154 0.74 21.55 5.44
N SER A 155 0.17 22.46 6.21
CA SER A 155 0.83 23.15 7.32
C SER A 155 0.46 22.48 8.64
N LEU A 156 1.48 22.05 9.40
CA LEU A 156 1.33 21.34 10.68
C LEU A 156 1.41 22.28 11.90
N GLY A 157 1.27 23.59 11.68
CA GLY A 157 1.58 24.61 12.68
C GLY A 157 3.10 24.84 12.86
N LYS A 158 3.47 25.94 13.51
CA LYS A 158 4.88 26.33 13.77
C LYS A 158 5.74 26.49 12.49
N GLY A 159 5.14 26.90 11.38
CA GLY A 159 5.84 27.16 10.11
C GLY A 159 6.30 25.92 9.34
N ARG A 160 5.93 24.70 9.77
CA ARG A 160 6.29 23.47 9.06
C ARG A 160 5.26 23.16 7.97
N THR A 161 5.68 23.28 6.72
CA THR A 161 4.88 22.89 5.55
C THR A 161 5.45 21.65 4.87
N ARG A 162 4.56 20.84 4.29
CA ARG A 162 4.92 19.68 3.47
C ARG A 162 4.13 19.71 2.17
N LYS A 163 4.85 19.69 1.05
CA LYS A 163 4.28 19.58 -0.29
C LYS A 163 3.82 18.16 -0.56
N MET A 164 2.73 18.07 -1.31
CA MET A 164 2.09 16.81 -1.66
C MET A 164 1.96 16.66 -3.17
N GLN A 165 2.02 15.41 -3.62
CA GLN A 165 1.83 15.00 -5.00
C GLN A 165 0.60 14.10 -5.08
N ALA A 166 -0.29 14.36 -6.05
CA ALA A 166 -1.53 13.62 -6.20
C ALA A 166 -1.26 12.28 -6.88
N GLU A 167 -1.66 11.17 -6.23
CA GLU A 167 -1.71 9.84 -6.84
C GLU A 167 -3.09 9.55 -7.44
N SER A 168 -4.12 10.21 -6.92
CA SER A 168 -5.47 10.24 -7.47
C SER A 168 -6.13 11.57 -7.14
N ASN A 169 -7.42 11.73 -7.47
CA ASN A 169 -8.15 12.94 -7.09
C ASN A 169 -8.27 13.10 -5.57
N THR A 170 -8.24 12.00 -4.80
CA THR A 170 -8.46 12.03 -3.34
C THR A 170 -7.24 11.62 -2.54
N VAL A 171 -6.21 11.06 -3.18
CA VAL A 171 -5.04 10.49 -2.51
C VAL A 171 -3.79 11.24 -2.90
N PHE A 172 -3.05 11.68 -1.88
CA PHE A 172 -1.87 12.52 -2.03
C PHE A 172 -0.75 11.96 -1.17
N SER A 173 0.47 11.90 -1.68
CA SER A 173 1.66 11.53 -0.89
C SER A 173 2.62 12.68 -0.75
N PHE A 174 3.48 12.64 0.26
CA PHE A 174 4.46 13.70 0.48
C PHE A 174 5.61 13.60 -0.52
N GLU A 175 6.01 14.72 -1.12
CA GLU A 175 7.04 14.79 -2.16
C GLU A 175 8.36 14.12 -1.75
N LYS A 176 8.76 14.26 -0.48
CA LYS A 176 10.00 13.66 0.07
C LYS A 176 9.78 12.30 0.73
N SER A 177 8.55 11.77 0.76
CA SER A 177 8.20 10.50 1.40
C SER A 177 6.88 9.96 0.87
N SER A 178 6.94 9.21 -0.23
CA SER A 178 5.75 8.61 -0.86
C SER A 178 5.06 7.53 -0.04
N PHE A 179 5.69 7.10 1.05
CA PHE A 179 5.18 6.09 1.99
C PHE A 179 4.22 6.67 3.03
N ILE A 180 4.13 8.00 3.08
CA ILE A 180 3.22 8.72 3.96
C ILE A 180 2.41 9.68 3.09
N GLY A 181 1.11 9.75 3.35
CA GLY A 181 0.20 10.56 2.55
C GLY A 181 -1.08 10.90 3.29
N LEU A 182 -1.97 11.57 2.57
CA LEU A 182 -3.32 11.89 2.98
C LEU A 182 -4.31 11.26 2.00
N ARG A 183 -5.41 10.71 2.53
CA ARG A 183 -6.60 10.38 1.75
C ARG A 183 -7.73 11.30 2.17
N PHE A 184 -8.17 12.20 1.30
CA PHE A 184 -9.32 13.04 1.57
C PHE A 184 -10.61 12.22 1.55
N ILE A 185 -11.43 12.45 2.57
CA ILE A 185 -12.76 11.88 2.72
C ILE A 185 -13.75 12.92 2.19
N LYS A 186 -14.60 12.51 1.25
CA LYS A 186 -15.64 13.36 0.68
C LYS A 186 -16.99 12.64 0.64
N THR A 187 -18.05 13.39 0.86
CA THR A 187 -19.43 13.01 0.52
C THR A 187 -19.70 13.41 -0.94
N VAL A 188 -20.96 13.28 -1.38
CA VAL A 188 -21.40 13.75 -2.70
C VAL A 188 -21.17 15.26 -2.85
N ASP A 189 -21.35 16.01 -1.76
CA ASP A 189 -21.43 17.48 -1.80
C ASP A 189 -20.20 18.19 -1.24
N SER A 190 -19.40 17.55 -0.36
CA SER A 190 -18.31 18.25 0.31
C SER A 190 -17.18 17.35 0.81
N VAL A 191 -16.03 17.95 1.05
CA VAL A 191 -14.89 17.32 1.73
C VAL A 191 -15.12 17.44 3.24
N THR A 192 -15.18 16.30 3.92
CA THR A 192 -15.44 16.25 5.37
C THR A 192 -14.17 16.13 6.20
N GLY A 193 -13.07 15.68 5.60
CA GLY A 193 -11.83 15.43 6.33
C GLY A 193 -10.77 14.73 5.50
N PHE A 194 -9.77 14.18 6.17
CA PHE A 194 -8.82 13.24 5.57
C PHE A 194 -8.28 12.24 6.60
N GLU A 195 -7.77 11.12 6.09
CA GLU A 195 -7.05 10.09 6.84
C GLU A 195 -5.54 10.27 6.59
N MET A 196 -4.73 10.03 7.62
CA MET A 196 -3.28 9.85 7.44
C MET A 196 -3.00 8.44 6.90
N LEU A 197 -2.09 8.33 5.95
CA LEU A 197 -1.61 7.04 5.42
C LEU A 197 -0.17 6.83 5.88
N PRO A 198 0.21 5.63 6.39
CA PRO A 198 -0.61 4.41 6.54
C PRO A 198 -1.56 4.41 7.76
N GLN A 199 -1.42 5.34 8.69
CA GLN A 199 -2.16 5.38 9.97
C GLN A 199 -3.61 5.88 9.81
N THR A 200 -4.44 5.10 9.11
CA THR A 200 -5.82 5.48 8.73
C THR A 200 -6.76 5.77 9.91
N GLU A 201 -6.39 5.30 11.10
CA GLU A 201 -7.04 5.62 12.37
C GLU A 201 -6.88 7.10 12.76
N LYS A 202 -5.80 7.76 12.31
CA LYS A 202 -5.59 9.19 12.50
C LYS A 202 -6.35 9.95 11.42
N LYS A 203 -7.46 10.55 11.83
CA LYS A 203 -8.35 11.31 10.96
C LYS A 203 -8.36 12.77 11.35
N ALA A 204 -8.35 13.63 10.36
CA ALA A 204 -8.57 15.05 10.52
C ALA A 204 -9.97 15.40 10.01
N SER A 205 -10.73 16.15 10.80
CA SER A 205 -12.05 16.66 10.40
C SER A 205 -11.90 18.08 9.88
N LYS A 206 -12.58 18.41 8.77
CA LYS A 206 -12.58 19.77 8.25
C LYS A 206 -13.26 20.69 9.26
N ILE A 207 -12.59 21.79 9.59
CA ILE A 207 -13.14 22.87 10.41
C ILE A 207 -13.88 23.78 9.42
N ASN A 208 -15.18 23.96 9.64
CA ASN A 208 -16.04 24.83 8.82
C ASN A 208 -15.45 26.23 8.68
#